data_AF-A0A1Z4KHZ3-F1
#
_entry.id   AF-A0A1Z4KHZ3-F1
#
_cell.length_a   1.000
_cell.length_b   1.000
_cell.length_c   1.000
_cell.angle_alpha   90.00
_cell.angle_beta   90.00
_cell.angle_gamma   90.00
#
_symmetry.space_group_name_H-M   'P 1'
#
loop_
_entity.id
_entity.type
_entity.pdbx_description
1 polymer ?
#
loop_
_entity_poly.entity_id
_entity_poly.type
_entity_poly.pdbx_seq_one_letter_code
_entity_poly.pdbx_strand_id
1 'polypeptide(L)'
;MQVSTKSLTLATLVTTTIISSITFLSNNNQVSANVPISKQGNHQINKVFSPAPSIVGNWKGSIGSKGDDVRTVVEIDVSSQPGAVKQGSWKFWGSDVKTNKDIVLQSGTLVATVNNNNTVTLLLKQNGKTFLTFNTQLKNVKQLSGELVGKTNIQIYLEKNK
;
A
#
# COMPACT_ATOMS: atom_id res chain seq x y z
N MET A 1 -31.38 19.68 54.54
CA MET A 1 -29.93 19.87 54.23
C MET A 1 -29.77 19.64 52.74
N GLN A 2 -29.59 20.71 51.97
CA GLN A 2 -29.57 20.69 50.51
C GLN A 2 -28.23 21.31 50.09
N VAL A 3 -27.30 20.49 49.63
CA VAL A 3 -25.95 20.93 49.28
C VAL A 3 -25.93 21.23 47.79
N SER A 4 -26.01 22.52 47.46
CA SER A 4 -25.90 23.02 46.08
C SER A 4 -24.42 23.12 45.71
N THR A 5 -23.95 22.26 44.81
CA THR A 5 -22.60 22.32 44.25
C THR A 5 -22.56 23.37 43.15
N LYS A 6 -21.81 24.46 43.37
CA LYS A 6 -21.54 25.49 42.36
C LYS A 6 -20.44 24.98 41.43
N SER A 7 -20.73 24.94 40.13
CA SER A 7 -19.85 24.50 39.06
C SER A 7 -18.85 25.60 38.69
N LEU A 8 -17.56 25.26 38.52
CA LEU A 8 -16.53 26.11 37.93
C LEU A 8 -16.40 25.76 36.45
N THR A 9 -16.79 26.68 35.56
CA THR A 9 -16.56 26.55 34.12
C THR A 9 -15.24 27.18 33.74
N LEU A 10 -14.30 26.37 33.26
CA LEU A 10 -13.00 26.80 32.75
C LEU A 10 -13.14 27.24 31.29
N ALA A 11 -12.98 28.55 31.04
CA ALA A 11 -12.92 29.10 29.69
C ALA A 11 -11.48 28.95 29.15
N THR A 12 -11.31 28.26 28.04
CA THR A 12 -10.03 28.19 27.31
C THR A 12 -10.22 28.83 25.95
N LEU A 13 -9.64 30.02 25.77
CA LEU A 13 -9.59 30.75 24.51
C LEU A 13 -8.42 30.22 23.69
N VAL A 14 -8.66 29.77 22.45
CA VAL A 14 -7.59 29.47 21.48
C VAL A 14 -7.70 30.47 20.34
N THR A 15 -6.79 31.43 20.31
CA THR A 15 -6.58 32.35 19.18
C THR A 15 -5.33 31.91 18.42
N THR A 16 -5.49 31.53 17.15
CA THR A 16 -4.38 31.39 16.21
C THR A 16 -4.64 32.25 14.98
N THR A 17 -3.92 33.35 14.86
CA THR A 17 -3.81 34.14 13.63
C THR A 17 -2.47 33.85 12.98
N ILE A 18 -2.48 33.29 11.77
CA ILE A 18 -1.31 33.24 10.90
C ILE A 18 -1.45 34.39 9.90
N ILE A 19 -0.62 35.42 10.07
CA ILE A 19 -0.41 36.47 9.07
C ILE A 19 0.89 36.08 8.34
N SER A 20 0.83 35.94 7.02
CA SER A 20 2.02 35.87 6.18
C SER A 20 2.00 37.08 5.24
N SER A 21 2.90 38.02 5.53
CA SER A 21 3.08 39.29 4.83
C SER A 21 3.47 39.11 3.37
N ILE A 22 2.95 39.98 2.52
CA ILE A 22 3.27 40.10 1.10
C ILE A 22 4.29 41.24 0.89
N THR A 23 5.22 41.04 -0.06
CA THR A 23 6.02 42.05 -0.84
C THR A 23 7.06 42.89 -0.07
N PHE A 24 8.24 43.26 -0.63
CA PHE A 24 8.47 44.06 -1.85
C PHE A 24 9.77 43.75 -2.62
N LEU A 25 9.70 44.08 -3.90
CA LEU A 25 10.77 44.18 -4.90
C LEU A 25 11.79 45.27 -4.53
N SER A 26 13.08 45.00 -4.78
CA SER A 26 14.11 46.01 -4.98
C SER A 26 14.88 45.64 -6.25
N ASN A 27 14.78 46.51 -7.24
CA ASN A 27 15.51 46.48 -8.49
C ASN A 27 16.46 47.68 -8.44
N ASN A 28 17.77 47.46 -8.62
CA ASN A 28 18.63 48.39 -9.37
C ASN A 28 20.05 47.81 -9.53
N ASN A 29 20.36 47.52 -10.80
CA ASN A 29 21.62 47.73 -11.50
C ASN A 29 22.93 47.32 -10.82
N GLN A 30 23.53 46.25 -11.33
CA GLN A 30 24.86 46.38 -11.93
C GLN A 30 25.09 45.26 -12.96
N VAL A 31 25.28 45.70 -14.20
CA VAL A 31 25.82 44.89 -15.31
C VAL A 31 27.32 45.12 -15.32
N SER A 32 28.11 44.05 -15.28
CA SER A 32 29.48 44.03 -15.77
C SER A 32 29.69 42.72 -16.51
N ALA A 33 30.20 42.80 -17.74
CA ALA A 33 30.22 41.74 -18.74
C ALA A 33 31.61 41.09 -18.89
N ASN A 34 31.58 39.84 -19.34
CA ASN A 34 32.64 38.94 -19.83
C ASN A 34 33.60 38.40 -18.76
N VAL A 35 33.93 37.10 -18.71
CA VAL A 35 34.56 36.26 -19.77
C VAL A 35 34.25 34.74 -19.54
N PRO A 36 34.80 33.80 -20.33
CA PRO A 36 34.22 33.07 -21.45
C PRO A 36 33.65 31.67 -21.12
N ILE A 37 32.97 31.10 -22.12
CA ILE A 37 32.47 29.72 -22.22
C ILE A 37 33.48 28.69 -21.70
N SER A 38 33.12 27.97 -20.63
CA SER A 38 33.59 26.61 -20.38
C SER A 38 32.38 25.67 -20.31
N LYS A 39 32.49 24.57 -21.05
CA LYS A 39 31.48 23.53 -21.20
C LYS A 39 31.15 22.91 -19.85
N GLN A 40 29.90 22.96 -19.40
CA GLN A 40 29.30 21.80 -18.72
C GLN A 40 27.77 21.88 -18.71
N GLY A 41 27.15 20.79 -19.14
CA GLY A 41 25.74 20.69 -19.48
C GLY A 41 24.79 21.01 -18.33
N ASN A 42 23.81 21.85 -18.61
CA ASN A 42 22.67 22.00 -17.72
C ASN A 42 21.68 20.88 -18.04
N HIS A 43 21.91 19.73 -17.42
CA HIS A 43 20.99 18.59 -17.44
C HIS A 43 19.64 19.08 -16.92
N GLN A 44 18.65 19.19 -17.81
CA GLN A 44 17.25 19.17 -17.43
C GLN A 44 17.02 17.93 -16.57
N ILE A 45 16.82 18.12 -15.27
CA ILE A 45 16.39 17.04 -14.39
C ILE A 45 14.95 16.71 -14.79
N ASN A 46 14.81 15.80 -15.77
CA ASN A 46 13.58 15.05 -15.98
C ASN A 46 13.28 14.37 -14.64
N LYS A 47 12.35 14.94 -13.86
CA LYS A 47 11.71 14.23 -12.77
C LYS A 47 10.98 13.05 -13.39
N VAL A 48 11.66 11.91 -13.49
CA VAL A 48 11.03 10.62 -13.69
C VAL A 48 10.19 10.41 -12.43
N PHE A 49 8.92 10.79 -12.49
CA PHE A 49 7.93 10.36 -11.52
C PHE A 49 7.78 8.86 -11.73
N SER A 50 8.61 8.08 -11.02
CA SER A 50 8.40 6.65 -10.92
C SER A 50 6.95 6.44 -10.49
N PRO A 51 6.13 5.71 -11.27
CA PRO A 51 4.75 5.50 -10.91
C PRO A 51 4.68 4.89 -9.52
N ALA A 52 3.75 5.38 -8.70
CA ALA A 52 3.57 4.87 -7.36
C ALA A 52 3.39 3.33 -7.41
N PRO A 53 4.02 2.57 -6.49
CA PRO A 53 3.87 1.13 -6.44
C PRO A 53 2.39 0.73 -6.45
N SER A 54 1.97 -0.05 -7.45
CA SER A 54 0.58 -0.48 -7.61
C SER A 54 0.41 -1.98 -7.42
N ILE A 55 -0.50 -2.33 -6.51
CA ILE A 55 -0.91 -3.72 -6.23
C ILE A 55 -1.98 -4.23 -7.22
N VAL A 56 -2.55 -3.36 -8.06
CA VAL A 56 -3.59 -3.74 -9.03
C VAL A 56 -3.01 -4.69 -10.07
N GLY A 57 -3.73 -5.77 -10.38
CA GLY A 57 -3.35 -6.79 -11.35
C GLY A 57 -3.53 -8.21 -10.84
N ASN A 58 -3.08 -9.17 -11.65
CA ASN A 58 -3.11 -10.60 -11.34
C ASN A 58 -1.83 -11.03 -10.65
N TRP A 59 -1.98 -11.83 -9.60
CA TRP A 59 -0.90 -12.32 -8.77
C TRP A 59 -1.06 -13.84 -8.59
N LYS A 60 0.05 -14.57 -8.69
CA LYS A 60 0.06 -16.02 -8.46
C LYS A 60 1.23 -16.40 -7.59
N GLY A 61 1.04 -17.41 -6.76
CA GLY A 61 2.11 -17.96 -5.94
C GLY A 61 1.60 -18.99 -4.96
N SER A 62 2.09 -18.96 -3.73
CA SER A 62 1.87 -20.02 -2.75
C SER A 62 1.62 -19.49 -1.34
N ILE A 63 0.83 -20.26 -0.58
CA ILE A 63 0.68 -20.14 0.88
C ILE A 63 1.19 -21.45 1.50
N GLY A 64 1.98 -21.37 2.56
CA GLY A 64 2.48 -22.56 3.25
C GLY A 64 3.14 -22.24 4.58
N SER A 65 3.44 -23.28 5.34
CA SER A 65 4.18 -23.16 6.60
C SER A 65 5.67 -22.99 6.34
N LYS A 66 6.38 -22.21 7.17
CA LYS A 66 7.84 -22.09 7.11
C LYS A 66 8.46 -23.44 7.42
N GLY A 67 9.30 -23.93 6.51
CA GLY A 67 10.02 -25.20 6.68
C GLY A 67 9.18 -26.45 6.40
N ASP A 68 7.94 -26.30 5.94
CA ASP A 68 7.13 -27.41 5.43
C ASP A 68 7.25 -27.46 3.90
N ASP A 69 7.23 -28.68 3.36
CA ASP A 69 7.25 -28.95 1.91
C ASP A 69 5.85 -28.82 1.31
N VAL A 70 4.80 -28.77 2.13
CA VAL A 70 3.42 -28.63 1.68
C VAL A 70 3.06 -27.15 1.49
N ARG A 71 2.71 -26.79 0.24
CA ARG A 71 2.25 -25.45 -0.14
C ARG A 71 0.99 -25.52 -0.99
N THR A 72 0.06 -24.61 -0.72
CA THR A 72 -1.16 -24.42 -1.52
C THR A 72 -0.92 -23.33 -2.54
N VAL A 73 -1.21 -23.60 -3.81
CA VAL A 73 -1.14 -22.58 -4.86
C VAL A 73 -2.30 -21.62 -4.72
N VAL A 74 -2.01 -20.32 -4.76
CA VAL A 74 -2.99 -19.25 -4.68
C VAL A 74 -2.86 -18.33 -5.89
N GLU A 75 -4.00 -17.93 -6.43
CA GLU A 75 -4.12 -16.84 -7.38
C GLU A 75 -4.99 -15.75 -6.79
N ILE A 76 -4.59 -14.49 -7.00
CA ILE A 76 -5.26 -13.30 -6.52
C ILE A 76 -5.38 -12.32 -7.68
N ASP A 77 -6.58 -11.84 -7.94
CA ASP A 77 -6.84 -10.73 -8.84
C ASP A 77 -7.21 -9.51 -7.99
N VAL A 78 -6.46 -8.42 -8.16
CA VAL A 78 -6.71 -7.13 -7.50
C VAL A 78 -7.22 -6.14 -8.53
N SER A 79 -8.50 -5.78 -8.43
CA SER A 79 -9.13 -4.77 -9.28
C SER A 79 -9.04 -3.36 -8.67
N SER A 80 -9.03 -2.34 -9.52
CA SER A 80 -9.04 -0.95 -9.05
C SER A 80 -10.40 -0.58 -8.47
N GLN A 81 -10.39 0.02 -7.28
CA GLN A 81 -11.55 0.74 -6.73
C GLN A 81 -11.15 2.16 -6.33
N PRO A 82 -12.10 3.11 -6.34
CA PRO A 82 -11.89 4.45 -5.79
C PRO A 82 -11.43 4.36 -4.32
N GLY A 83 -10.38 5.11 -3.96
CA GLY A 83 -9.79 5.10 -2.62
C GLY A 83 -8.61 4.13 -2.42
N ALA A 84 -8.20 3.99 -1.16
CA ALA A 84 -7.02 3.21 -0.74
C ALA A 84 -7.27 1.70 -0.62
N VAL A 85 -8.54 1.30 -0.55
CA VAL A 85 -8.95 -0.10 -0.50
C VAL A 85 -9.21 -0.59 -1.92
N LYS A 86 -8.60 -1.71 -2.28
CA LYS A 86 -8.81 -2.42 -3.54
C LYS A 86 -9.57 -3.72 -3.26
N GLN A 87 -10.32 -4.18 -4.23
CA GLN A 87 -11.10 -5.42 -4.13
C GLN A 87 -10.80 -6.31 -5.32
N GLY A 88 -11.09 -7.59 -5.18
CA GLY A 88 -11.05 -8.52 -6.30
C GLY A 88 -11.36 -9.94 -5.83
N SER A 89 -10.68 -10.93 -6.39
CA SER A 89 -10.96 -12.33 -6.12
C SER A 89 -9.70 -13.10 -5.74
N TRP A 90 -9.87 -14.23 -5.07
CA TRP A 90 -8.81 -15.18 -4.82
C TRP A 90 -9.28 -16.60 -5.07
N LYS A 91 -8.34 -17.48 -5.43
CA LYS A 91 -8.57 -18.91 -5.67
C LYS A 91 -7.41 -19.71 -5.10
N PHE A 92 -7.72 -20.83 -4.44
CA PHE A 92 -6.77 -21.88 -4.12
C PHE A 92 -6.90 -23.00 -5.14
N TRP A 93 -5.75 -23.38 -5.68
CA TRP A 93 -5.64 -24.41 -6.69
C TRP A 93 -5.09 -25.69 -6.06
N GLY A 94 -5.63 -26.80 -6.51
CA GLY A 94 -5.10 -28.14 -6.27
C GLY A 94 -5.15 -28.95 -7.56
N SER A 95 -4.78 -30.23 -7.47
CA SER A 95 -4.89 -31.17 -8.59
C SER A 95 -5.97 -32.21 -8.28
N ASP A 96 -6.81 -32.52 -9.26
CA ASP A 96 -7.71 -33.66 -9.21
C ASP A 96 -6.91 -34.95 -9.34
N VAL A 97 -6.94 -35.80 -8.31
CA VAL A 97 -6.13 -37.03 -8.23
C VAL A 97 -6.46 -38.04 -9.35
N LYS A 98 -7.68 -38.01 -9.91
CA LYS A 98 -8.13 -38.96 -10.93
C LYS A 98 -7.77 -38.49 -12.34
N THR A 99 -7.88 -37.19 -12.59
CA THR A 99 -7.70 -36.62 -13.94
C THR A 99 -6.39 -35.88 -14.12
N ASN A 100 -5.65 -35.64 -13.03
CA ASN A 100 -4.43 -34.84 -12.95
C ASN A 100 -4.60 -33.44 -13.56
N LYS A 101 -5.80 -32.87 -13.42
CA LYS A 101 -6.14 -31.52 -13.89
C LYS A 101 -6.18 -30.56 -12.72
N ASP A 102 -5.78 -29.31 -12.97
CA ASP A 102 -5.91 -28.23 -12.00
C ASP A 102 -7.39 -27.95 -11.71
N ILE A 103 -7.72 -27.91 -10.43
CA ILE A 103 -9.06 -27.59 -9.93
C ILE A 103 -9.00 -26.49 -8.88
N VAL A 104 -10.04 -25.66 -8.86
CA VAL A 104 -10.22 -24.66 -7.81
C VAL A 104 -10.84 -25.36 -6.59
N LEU A 105 -10.06 -25.48 -5.52
CA LEU A 105 -10.51 -26.09 -4.26
C LEU A 105 -11.34 -25.12 -3.42
N GLN A 106 -10.96 -23.83 -3.46
CA GLN A 106 -11.58 -22.79 -2.65
C GLN A 106 -11.44 -21.46 -3.36
N SER A 107 -12.40 -20.56 -3.17
CA SER A 107 -12.34 -19.21 -3.72
C SER A 107 -13.18 -18.24 -2.90
N GLY A 108 -12.97 -16.96 -3.16
CA GLY A 108 -13.76 -15.91 -2.54
C GLY A 108 -13.35 -14.51 -2.96
N THR A 109 -13.70 -13.54 -2.14
CA THR A 109 -13.44 -12.12 -2.37
C THR A 109 -12.14 -11.71 -1.68
N LEU A 110 -11.32 -10.93 -2.38
CA LEU A 110 -10.16 -10.27 -1.81
C LEU A 110 -10.51 -8.84 -1.43
N VAL A 111 -10.04 -8.40 -0.26
CA VAL A 111 -9.88 -6.97 0.05
C VAL A 111 -8.39 -6.71 0.30
N ALA A 112 -7.80 -5.78 -0.45
CA ALA A 112 -6.41 -5.41 -0.33
C ALA A 112 -6.28 -3.93 0.03
N THR A 113 -5.61 -3.62 1.14
CA THR A 113 -5.40 -2.25 1.60
C THR A 113 -3.93 -1.93 1.53
N VAL A 114 -3.57 -0.91 0.73
CA VAL A 114 -2.21 -0.38 0.69
C VAL A 114 -2.04 0.61 1.83
N ASN A 115 -1.10 0.34 2.73
CA ASN A 115 -0.75 1.19 3.85
C ASN A 115 0.57 1.94 3.55
N ASN A 116 1.02 2.75 4.50
CA ASN A 116 2.31 3.45 4.41
C ASN A 116 3.48 2.45 4.28
N ASN A 117 4.59 2.90 3.70
CA ASN A 117 5.84 2.12 3.56
C ASN A 117 5.72 0.84 2.72
N ASN A 118 4.88 0.83 1.68
CA ASN A 118 4.65 -0.32 0.78
C ASN A 118 4.13 -1.58 1.49
N THR A 119 3.56 -1.44 2.67
CA THR A 119 2.88 -2.54 3.36
C THR A 119 1.46 -2.69 2.82
N VAL A 120 1.01 -3.93 2.69
CA VAL A 120 -0.28 -4.26 2.10
C VAL A 120 -0.96 -5.29 3.00
N THR A 121 -2.16 -4.98 3.47
CA THR A 121 -2.99 -5.95 4.17
C THR A 121 -3.88 -6.67 3.17
N LEU A 122 -3.78 -8.00 3.09
CA LEU A 122 -4.65 -8.83 2.27
C LEU A 122 -5.66 -9.54 3.17
N LEU A 123 -6.95 -9.34 2.92
CA LEU A 123 -8.03 -10.04 3.59
C LEU A 123 -8.68 -10.96 2.56
N LEU A 124 -8.45 -12.26 2.70
CA LEU A 124 -9.16 -13.28 1.94
C LEU A 124 -10.49 -13.54 2.64
N LYS A 125 -11.59 -13.21 1.98
CA LYS A 125 -12.95 -13.43 2.48
C LYS A 125 -13.61 -14.60 1.77
N GLN A 126 -14.34 -15.41 2.52
CA GLN A 126 -15.20 -16.47 2.00
C GLN A 126 -16.60 -16.30 2.62
N ASN A 127 -17.64 -16.35 1.79
CA ASN A 127 -19.03 -16.18 2.23
C ASN A 127 -19.24 -14.91 3.09
N GLY A 128 -18.61 -13.81 2.69
CA GLY A 128 -18.70 -12.51 3.39
C GLY A 128 -17.85 -12.37 4.66
N LYS A 129 -17.28 -13.46 5.18
CA LYS A 129 -16.45 -13.45 6.40
C LYS A 129 -14.96 -13.49 6.06
N THR A 130 -14.13 -12.85 6.88
CA THR A 130 -12.67 -12.95 6.75
C THR A 130 -12.24 -14.37 7.10
N PHE A 131 -11.60 -15.02 6.13
CA PHE A 131 -11.05 -16.37 6.23
C PHE A 131 -9.58 -16.32 6.63
N LEU A 132 -8.77 -15.49 5.94
CA LEU A 132 -7.35 -15.29 6.27
C LEU A 132 -6.99 -13.81 6.13
N THR A 133 -6.08 -13.34 6.97
CA THR A 133 -5.53 -11.98 6.92
C THR A 133 -4.02 -12.05 6.86
N PHE A 134 -3.41 -11.52 5.81
CA PHE A 134 -1.96 -11.44 5.67
C PHE A 134 -1.48 -10.00 5.80
N ASN A 135 -0.38 -9.80 6.52
CA ASN A 135 0.38 -8.57 6.47
C ASN A 135 1.57 -8.78 5.52
N THR A 136 1.56 -8.07 4.40
CA THR A 136 2.51 -8.27 3.29
C THR A 136 3.27 -7.00 2.96
N GLN A 137 4.38 -7.15 2.25
CA GLN A 137 5.18 -6.05 1.74
C GLN A 137 5.32 -6.17 0.22
N LEU A 138 5.04 -5.07 -0.48
CA LEU A 138 5.23 -4.98 -1.92
C LEU A 138 6.69 -4.64 -2.22
N LYS A 139 7.40 -5.58 -2.84
CA LYS A 139 8.80 -5.43 -3.27
C LYS A 139 8.85 -5.24 -4.78
N ASN A 140 9.52 -4.17 -5.21
CA ASN A 140 9.78 -3.85 -6.63
C ASN A 140 8.53 -3.88 -7.54
N VAL A 141 7.35 -3.63 -6.99
CA VAL A 141 6.04 -3.64 -7.69
C VAL A 141 5.64 -5.00 -8.32
N LYS A 142 6.48 -6.03 -8.18
CA LYS A 142 6.30 -7.34 -8.84
C LYS A 142 6.18 -8.51 -7.88
N GLN A 143 6.54 -8.32 -6.61
CA GLN A 143 6.53 -9.36 -5.60
C GLN A 143 5.78 -8.87 -4.38
N LEU A 144 4.89 -9.72 -3.86
CA LEU A 144 4.14 -9.47 -2.64
C LEU A 144 4.35 -10.66 -1.71
N SER A 145 4.91 -10.42 -0.53
CA SER A 145 5.19 -11.49 0.42
C SER A 145 4.88 -11.07 1.85
N GLY A 146 4.49 -12.01 2.69
CA GLY A 146 4.18 -11.69 4.07
C GLY A 146 3.76 -12.89 4.91
N GLU A 147 3.20 -12.58 6.08
CA GLU A 147 2.85 -13.56 7.10
C GLU A 147 1.37 -13.47 7.45
N LEU A 148 0.80 -14.60 7.84
CA LEU A 148 -0.56 -14.66 8.36
C LEU A 148 -0.61 -13.95 9.73
N VAL A 149 -1.57 -13.04 9.90
CA VAL A 149 -1.78 -12.34 11.16
C VAL A 149 -2.16 -13.34 12.25
N GLY A 150 -1.45 -13.29 13.38
CA GLY A 150 -1.62 -14.21 14.50
C GLY A 150 -0.91 -15.56 14.36
N LYS A 151 -0.34 -15.89 13.19
CA LYS A 151 0.45 -17.11 12.96
C LYS A 151 1.64 -16.81 12.05
N THR A 152 2.77 -16.44 12.64
CA THR A 152 3.98 -16.04 11.90
C THR A 152 4.61 -17.19 11.12
N ASN A 153 4.30 -18.45 11.45
CA ASN A 153 4.79 -19.62 10.73
C ASN A 153 4.10 -19.86 9.39
N ILE A 154 2.99 -19.19 9.07
CA ILE A 154 2.32 -19.31 7.77
C ILE A 154 2.66 -18.09 6.91
N GLN A 155 3.20 -18.34 5.72
CA GLN A 155 3.62 -17.30 4.79
C GLN A 155 2.83 -17.34 3.49
N ILE A 156 2.72 -16.16 2.87
CA ILE A 156 2.25 -15.99 1.51
C ILE A 156 3.39 -15.39 0.67
N TYR A 157 3.57 -15.91 -0.54
CA TYR A 157 4.46 -15.37 -1.55
C TYR A 157 3.74 -15.34 -2.88
N LEU A 158 3.72 -14.17 -3.53
CA LEU A 158 3.02 -13.92 -4.77
C LEU A 158 3.91 -13.13 -5.73
N GLU A 159 3.85 -13.50 -6.99
CA GLU A 159 4.45 -12.76 -8.09
C GLU A 159 3.35 -12.20 -9.00
N LYS A 160 3.60 -11.01 -9.53
CA LYS A 160 2.69 -10.38 -10.46
C LYS A 160 2.79 -11.08 -11.81
N ASN A 161 1.67 -11.60 -12.29
CA ASN A 161 1.58 -12.14 -13.65
C ASN A 161 1.74 -11.00 -14.67
N LYS A 162 2.47 -11.28 -15.75
CA LYS A 162 2.70 -10.33 -16.85
C LYS A 162 1.43 -10.07 -17.65
#